data_AF-A0AAU9IUN9-F1
#
_entry.id   AF-A0AAU9IUN9-F1
#
_cell.length_a   1.000
_cell.length_b   1.000
_cell.length_c   1.000
_cell.angle_alpha   90.00
_cell.angle_beta   90.00
_cell.angle_gamma   90.00
#
_symmetry.space_group_name_H-M   'P 1'
#
loop_
_entity.id
_entity.type
_entity.pdbx_description
1 polymer ?
#
loop_
_entity_poly.entity_id
_entity_poly.type
_entity_poly.pdbx_seq_one_letter_code
_entity_poly.pdbx_strand_id
1 'polypeptide(L)'
;MAPEILSGVYNKFSSDIWSAGVILYTIIQGKPPYQGNNAKTLLKDYKRRINFEDNNWILESSELKDLLSKMLEFDCNKRISAEDALNHPWVKNNQSLISTSTNNGTINSPVDFTSKDKLRRL
;
A
#
# COMPACT_ATOMS: atom_id res chain seq x y z
N MET A 1 -1.08 -10.77 -2.18
CA MET A 1 -2.09 -11.44 -1.33
C MET A 1 -1.78 -11.09 0.11
N ALA A 2 -2.80 -10.87 0.93
CA ALA A 2 -2.59 -10.69 2.36
C ALA A 2 -2.05 -11.98 3.01
N PRO A 3 -1.21 -11.89 4.06
CA PRO A 3 -0.58 -13.06 4.69
C PRO A 3 -1.59 -14.07 5.23
N GLU A 4 -2.73 -13.62 5.76
CA GLU A 4 -3.76 -14.48 6.34
C GLU A 4 -4.46 -15.37 5.30
N ILE A 5 -4.59 -14.89 4.05
CA ILE A 5 -5.15 -15.69 2.95
C ILE A 5 -4.23 -16.88 2.65
N LEU A 6 -2.91 -16.70 2.78
CA LEU A 6 -1.93 -17.79 2.63
C LEU A 6 -2.00 -18.79 3.78
N SER A 7 -2.51 -18.38 4.95
CA SER A 7 -2.71 -19.23 6.13
C SER A 7 -4.11 -19.86 6.21
N GLY A 8 -5.01 -19.59 5.25
CA GLY A 8 -6.36 -20.15 5.19
C GLY A 8 -7.38 -19.47 6.11
N VAL A 9 -7.01 -18.36 6.77
CA VAL A 9 -7.91 -17.57 7.62
C VAL A 9 -8.34 -16.34 6.85
N TYR A 10 -9.63 -16.29 6.47
CA TYR A 10 -10.15 -15.17 5.69
C TYR A 10 -10.75 -14.10 6.61
N ASN A 11 -10.03 -12.98 6.77
CA ASN A 11 -10.59 -11.75 7.32
C ASN A 11 -10.71 -10.72 6.19
N LYS A 12 -11.93 -10.57 5.65
CA LYS A 12 -12.22 -9.72 4.48
C LYS A 12 -11.70 -8.30 4.64
N PHE A 13 -12.05 -7.65 5.76
CA PHE A 13 -11.73 -6.25 5.99
C PHE A 13 -10.23 -6.02 6.14
N SER A 14 -9.54 -6.87 6.90
CA SER A 14 -8.09 -6.73 7.10
C SER A 14 -7.31 -6.97 5.81
N SER A 15 -7.76 -7.90 4.96
CA SER A 15 -7.13 -8.19 3.67
C SER A 15 -7.23 -7.02 2.68
N ASP A 16 -8.36 -6.28 2.70
CA ASP A 16 -8.53 -5.09 1.86
C ASP A 16 -7.55 -3.99 2.28
N ILE A 17 -7.32 -3.80 3.58
CA ILE A 17 -6.34 -2.85 4.10
C ILE A 17 -4.91 -3.21 3.67
N TRP A 18 -4.54 -4.49 3.72
CA TRP A 18 -3.24 -4.93 3.24
C TRP A 18 -3.07 -4.59 1.75
N SER A 19 -4.08 -4.89 0.95
CA SER A 19 -4.05 -4.64 -0.50
C SER A 19 -3.97 -3.14 -0.81
N ALA A 20 -4.72 -2.31 -0.08
CA ALA A 20 -4.63 -0.86 -0.17
C ALA A 20 -3.24 -0.33 0.23
N GLY A 21 -2.62 -0.89 1.27
CA GLY A 21 -1.25 -0.54 1.68
C GLY A 21 -0.21 -0.86 0.61
N VAL A 22 -0.34 -2.02 -0.06
CA VAL A 22 0.52 -2.41 -1.18
C VAL A 22 0.36 -1.44 -2.35
N ILE A 23 -0.87 -1.06 -2.68
CA ILE A 23 -1.17 -0.09 -3.75
C ILE A 23 -0.56 1.27 -3.41
N LEU A 24 -0.80 1.77 -2.19
CA LEU A 24 -0.25 3.03 -1.71
C LEU A 24 1.28 3.06 -1.81
N TYR A 25 1.95 2.03 -1.29
CA TYR A 25 3.41 1.89 -1.41
C TYR A 25 3.86 1.94 -2.87
N THR A 26 3.15 1.24 -3.76
CA THR A 26 3.49 1.17 -5.18
C THR A 26 3.33 2.52 -5.87
N ILE A 27 2.29 3.29 -5.55
CA ILE A 27 2.08 4.65 -6.07
C ILE A 27 3.26 5.56 -5.67
N ILE A 28 3.72 5.45 -4.43
CA ILE A 28 4.79 6.31 -3.90
C ILE A 28 6.16 5.90 -4.46
N GLN A 29 6.47 4.61 -4.45
CA GLN A 29 7.82 4.11 -4.76
C GLN A 29 7.98 3.65 -6.22
N GLY A 30 6.89 3.57 -6.98
CA GLY A 30 6.87 3.05 -8.35
C GLY A 30 7.16 1.55 -8.48
N LYS A 31 7.36 0.84 -7.35
CA LYS A 31 7.65 -0.59 -7.29
C LYS A 31 6.87 -1.25 -6.15
N PRO A 32 6.46 -2.52 -6.27
CA PRO A 32 5.76 -3.21 -5.19
C PRO A 32 6.71 -3.44 -3.98
N PRO A 33 6.17 -3.48 -2.75
CA PRO A 33 6.97 -3.66 -1.53
C PRO A 33 7.56 -5.08 -1.42
N TYR A 34 6.90 -6.07 -2.02
CA TYR A 34 7.28 -7.47 -1.96
C TYR A 34 7.26 -8.08 -3.36
N GLN A 35 8.36 -8.71 -3.76
CA GLN A 35 8.49 -9.44 -5.02
C GLN A 35 8.87 -10.87 -4.69
N GLY A 36 7.93 -11.80 -4.80
CA GLY A 36 8.18 -13.21 -4.54
C GLY A 36 7.44 -14.08 -5.54
N ASN A 37 8.18 -15.02 -6.14
CA ASN A 37 7.64 -15.94 -7.14
C ASN A 37 6.84 -17.09 -6.53
N ASN A 38 6.93 -17.30 -5.21
CA ASN A 38 6.33 -18.43 -4.51
C ASN A 38 5.66 -17.97 -3.20
N ALA A 39 4.55 -18.59 -2.82
CA ALA A 39 3.85 -18.27 -1.57
C ALA A 39 4.74 -18.37 -0.32
N LYS A 40 5.67 -19.34 -0.29
CA LYS A 40 6.61 -19.51 0.83
C LYS A 40 7.65 -18.38 0.93
N THR A 41 8.11 -17.85 -0.20
CA THR A 41 9.07 -16.73 -0.21
C THR A 41 8.37 -15.43 0.14
N LEU A 42 7.18 -15.20 -0.43
CA LEU A 42 6.31 -14.07 -0.09
C LEU A 42 5.99 -14.03 1.42
N LEU A 43 5.66 -15.17 2.04
CA LEU A 43 5.35 -15.19 3.47
C LEU A 43 6.57 -14.84 4.34
N LYS A 44 7.77 -15.28 3.93
CA LYS A 44 9.02 -14.87 4.61
C LYS A 44 9.25 -13.37 4.43
N ASP A 45 8.97 -12.83 3.26
CA ASP A 45 9.10 -11.41 2.96
C ASP A 45 8.06 -10.57 3.72
N TYR A 46 6.82 -11.04 3.87
CA TYR A 46 5.79 -10.32 4.65
C TYR A 46 6.14 -10.25 6.14
N LYS A 47 6.81 -11.27 6.68
CA LYS A 47 7.33 -11.24 8.06
C LYS A 47 8.48 -10.26 8.23
N ARG A 48 9.20 -9.97 7.16
CA ARG A 48 10.22 -8.92 7.15
C ARG A 48 9.48 -7.59 7.03
N ARG A 49 9.48 -6.81 8.11
CA ARG A 49 8.97 -5.44 8.08
C ARG A 49 9.59 -4.69 6.91
N ILE A 50 8.83 -3.77 6.32
CA ILE A 50 9.33 -2.93 5.23
C ILE A 50 10.50 -2.14 5.78
N ASN A 51 11.68 -2.32 5.19
CA ASN A 51 12.80 -1.47 5.53
C ASN A 51 12.65 -0.15 4.76
N PHE A 52 12.36 0.91 5.50
CA PHE A 52 12.22 2.26 4.97
C PHE A 52 13.57 2.99 4.86
N GLU A 53 14.67 2.41 5.35
CA GLU A 53 16.02 3.00 5.30
C GLU A 53 16.82 2.53 4.08
N ASP A 54 16.69 1.25 3.67
CA ASP A 54 17.42 0.69 2.51
C ASP A 54 16.84 1.13 1.15
N ASN A 55 15.59 1.59 1.15
CA ASN A 55 14.91 2.01 -0.07
C ASN A 55 15.06 3.52 -0.16
N ASN A 56 15.73 4.04 -1.21
CA ASN A 56 15.70 5.46 -1.61
C ASN A 56 14.25 5.96 -1.67
N TRP A 57 13.72 6.38 -0.53
CA TRP A 57 12.32 6.74 -0.37
C TRP A 57 12.13 8.11 -0.96
N ILE A 58 11.21 8.22 -1.91
CA ILE A 58 11.01 9.45 -2.67
C ILE A 58 10.45 10.56 -1.75
N LEU A 59 9.73 10.18 -0.70
CA LEU A 59 9.08 11.08 0.25
C LEU A 59 9.56 10.82 1.67
N GLU A 60 10.18 11.80 2.34
CA GLU A 60 10.60 11.70 3.74
C GLU A 60 9.47 12.02 4.76
N SER A 61 8.20 11.73 4.45
CA SER A 61 7.13 11.91 5.44
C SER A 61 7.13 10.76 6.44
N SER A 62 7.42 11.08 7.70
CA SER A 62 7.38 10.13 8.83
C SER A 62 5.96 9.58 9.04
N GLU A 63 4.93 10.40 8.84
CA GLU A 63 3.52 10.02 8.98
C GLU A 63 3.10 9.02 7.90
N LEU A 64 3.68 9.11 6.70
CA LEU A 64 3.46 8.15 5.63
C LEU A 64 4.11 6.80 5.94
N LYS A 65 5.35 6.81 6.46
CA LYS A 65 6.04 5.57 6.91
C LYS A 65 5.20 4.87 7.97
N ASP A 66 4.70 5.65 8.93
CA ASP A 66 3.87 5.15 10.02
C ASP A 66 2.56 4.54 9.50
N LEU A 67 1.82 5.24 8.63
CA LEU A 67 0.59 4.70 8.04
C LEU A 67 0.85 3.39 7.28
N LEU A 68 1.87 3.37 6.41
CA LEU A 68 2.22 2.17 5.64
C LEU A 68 2.63 1.00 6.54
N SER A 69 3.36 1.26 7.63
CA SER A 69 3.73 0.23 8.59
C SER A 69 2.52 -0.41 9.27
N LYS A 70 1.48 0.39 9.57
CA LYS A 70 0.23 -0.07 10.20
C LYS A 70 -0.70 -0.79 9.22
N MET A 71 -0.74 -0.36 7.96
CA MET A 71 -1.51 -1.03 6.89
C MET A 71 -0.89 -2.36 6.48
N LEU A 72 0.44 -2.46 6.50
CA LEU A 72 1.22 -3.64 6.12
C LEU A 72 1.70 -4.42 7.35
N GLU A 73 0.92 -4.38 8.44
CA GLU A 73 1.12 -5.22 9.60
C GLU A 73 0.76 -6.68 9.27
N PHE A 74 1.67 -7.59 9.63
CA PHE A 74 1.57 -9.00 9.31
C PHE A 74 0.41 -9.66 10.05
N ASP A 75 0.26 -9.33 11.33
CA ASP A 75 -0.85 -9.81 12.17
C ASP A 75 -2.14 -9.05 11.81
N CYS A 76 -3.11 -9.76 11.23
CA CYS A 76 -4.37 -9.16 10.79
C CYS A 76 -5.21 -8.56 11.92
N ASN A 77 -4.99 -8.96 13.18
CA ASN A 77 -5.67 -8.40 14.35
C ASN A 77 -5.02 -7.10 14.86
N LYS A 78 -3.75 -6.88 14.54
CA LYS A 78 -3.01 -5.65 14.88
C LYS A 78 -3.00 -4.65 13.72
N ARG A 79 -3.37 -5.10 12.53
CA ARG A 79 -3.50 -4.27 11.34
C ARG A 79 -4.57 -3.19 11.56
N ILE A 80 -4.25 -1.98 11.15
CA ILE A 80 -5.14 -0.82 11.27
C ILE A 80 -6.47 -1.07 10.57
N SER A 81 -7.56 -0.57 11.16
CA SER A 81 -8.87 -0.61 10.52
C SER A 81 -8.98 0.44 9.41
N ALA A 82 -9.97 0.31 8.52
CA ALA A 82 -10.23 1.32 7.49
C ALA A 82 -10.54 2.69 8.10
N GLU A 83 -11.32 2.70 9.19
CA GLU A 83 -11.72 3.92 9.90
C GLU A 83 -10.51 4.60 10.55
N ASP A 84 -9.65 3.83 11.21
CA ASP A 84 -8.43 4.36 11.82
C ASP A 84 -7.43 4.84 10.77
N ALA A 85 -7.34 4.15 9.62
CA ALA A 85 -6.48 4.55 8.51
C ALA A 85 -6.94 5.87 7.88
N LEU A 86 -8.25 6.09 7.76
CA LEU A 86 -8.81 7.38 7.32
C LEU A 86 -8.55 8.50 8.36
N ASN A 87 -8.43 8.14 9.64
CA ASN A 87 -8.20 9.09 10.74
C ASN A 87 -6.73 9.39 11.06
N HIS A 88 -5.78 8.51 10.71
CA HIS A 88 -4.74 8.90 9.76
C HIS A 88 -4.15 10.32 9.80
N PRO A 89 -3.21 10.77 10.67
CA PRO A 89 -2.63 12.12 10.53
C PRO A 89 -2.13 12.41 9.11
N TRP A 90 -1.48 11.43 8.46
CA TRP A 90 -1.09 11.56 7.05
C TRP A 90 -2.29 11.78 6.12
N VAL A 91 -3.40 11.07 6.31
CA VAL A 91 -4.61 11.21 5.46
C VAL A 91 -5.32 12.54 5.75
N LYS A 92 -5.51 12.88 7.03
CA LYS A 92 -6.19 14.11 7.46
C LYS A 92 -5.45 15.37 7.03
N ASN A 93 -4.12 15.39 7.17
CA ASN A 93 -3.32 16.56 6.78
C ASN A 93 -3.38 16.76 5.27
N ASN A 94 -3.37 15.68 4.49
CA ASN A 94 -3.44 15.73 3.03
C ASN A 94 -4.87 15.90 2.48
N GLN A 95 -5.94 15.63 3.24
CA GLN A 95 -7.33 15.93 2.80
C GLN A 95 -7.52 17.41 2.44
N SER A 96 -6.87 18.31 3.21
CA SER A 96 -6.94 19.75 2.98
C SER A 96 -6.35 20.19 1.62
N LEU A 97 -5.30 19.49 1.16
CA LEU A 97 -4.62 19.75 -0.11
C LEU A 97 -5.47 19.30 -1.31
N ILE A 98 -6.24 18.22 -1.16
CA ILE A 98 -7.12 17.70 -2.22
C ILE A 98 -8.33 18.63 -2.40
N SER A 99 -8.85 19.21 -1.32
CA SER A 99 -9.98 20.15 -1.36
C SER A 99 -9.63 21.55 -1.90
N THR A 100 -8.35 21.95 -1.89
CA THR A 100 -7.92 23.28 -2.34
C THR A 100 -7.41 23.31 -3.79
N SER A 101 -7.16 22.15 -4.43
CA SER A 101 -6.74 22.08 -5.84
C SER A 101 -7.87 21.97 -6.89
N THR A 102 -9.14 22.18 -6.53
CA THR A 102 -10.26 22.17 -7.50
C THR A 102 -10.48 23.50 -8.23
N ASN A 103 -9.47 24.36 -8.37
CA ASN A 103 -9.57 25.51 -9.27
C ASN A 103 -8.34 25.64 -10.18
N ASN A 104 -8.59 25.32 -11.46
CA ASN A 104 -7.92 25.85 -12.66
C ASN A 104 -6.57 25.26 -13.07
N GLY A 105 -6.59 23.98 -13.44
CA GLY A 105 -5.57 23.38 -14.30
C GLY A 105 -6.12 22.12 -14.96
N THR A 106 -6.67 22.28 -16.16
CA THR A 106 -7.15 21.23 -17.06
C THR A 106 -6.23 20.00 -17.07
N ILE A 107 -6.62 18.91 -16.39
CA ILE A 107 -6.04 17.58 -16.61
C ILE A 107 -6.83 16.91 -17.73
N ASN A 108 -6.68 17.43 -18.96
CA ASN A 108 -7.12 16.73 -20.16
C ASN A 108 -6.08 15.67 -20.52
N SER A 109 -6.05 14.57 -19.79
CA SER A 109 -5.79 13.24 -20.37
C SER A 109 -6.14 12.16 -19.35
N PRO A 110 -6.88 11.11 -19.74
CA PRO A 110 -6.92 9.88 -18.96
C PRO A 110 -5.50 9.38 -18.81
N VAL A 111 -5.06 9.10 -17.58
CA VAL A 111 -3.82 8.39 -17.35
C VAL A 111 -4.05 6.97 -17.90
N ASP A 112 -3.61 6.75 -19.14
CA ASP A 112 -3.67 5.46 -19.81
C ASP A 112 -2.86 4.44 -19.02
N PHE A 113 -3.55 3.70 -18.15
CA PHE A 113 -3.07 2.46 -17.57
C PHE A 113 -3.20 1.34 -18.61
N THR A 114 -2.59 1.52 -19.79
CA THR A 114 -2.58 0.50 -20.83
C THR A 114 -1.17 -0.03 -21.06
N SER A 115 -1.07 -1.35 -20.88
CA SER A 115 -0.16 -2.25 -21.58
C SER A 115 1.32 -2.22 -21.17
N LYS A 116 1.64 -2.88 -20.04
CA LYS A 116 2.86 -3.70 -19.96
C LYS A 116 2.89 -4.85 -18.95
N ASP A 117 1.81 -5.15 -18.24
CA ASP A 117 1.68 -6.43 -17.52
C ASP A 117 1.25 -7.54 -18.48
N LYS A 118 2.22 -7.97 -19.28
CA LYS A 118 2.13 -9.15 -20.12
C LYS A 118 1.97 -10.34 -19.18
N LEU A 119 0.71 -10.76 -18.96
CA LEU A 119 0.32 -12.05 -18.42
C LEU A 119 1.25 -13.14 -18.99
N ARG A 120 2.16 -13.64 -18.17
CA ARG A 120 2.83 -14.92 -18.39
C ARG A 120 2.41 -15.85 -17.27
N ARG A 121 1.20 -16.40 -17.44
CA ARG A 121 0.88 -17.77 -17.03
C ARG A 121 1.47 -18.68 -18.11
N LEU A 122 2.43 -19.50 -17.74
CA LEU A 122 2.51 -20.91 -18.14
C LEU A 122 2.64 -21.69 -16.84
#